data_AF-A0AAQ3PXL6-F1
#
_entry.id   AF-A0AAQ3PXL6-F1
#
_cell.length_a   1.000
_cell.length_b   1.000
_cell.length_c   1.000
_cell.angle_alpha   90.00
_cell.angle_beta   90.00
_cell.angle_gamma   90.00
#
_symmetry.space_group_name_H-M   'P 1'
#
loop_
_entity.id
_entity.type
_entity.pdbx_description
1 polymer ?
#
loop_
_entity_poly.entity_id
_entity_poly.type
_entity_poly.pdbx_seq_one_letter_code
_entity_poly.pdbx_strand_id
1 'polypeptide(L)'
;MFRSYYQYIPEGKEYPVLCRRLSRPDGFATAILNYMWSFHKEEILLDWNKIAEQYGYVHIGTCRISPDHKFLAYTLDISGNESFALQVKDLESGHIIPGLEVEGVVSLAWAGDSSFLLYTVCDETQRPYKVFSMELGSTLVDNLLFTEKDMSCCVDITSTKDGKFITINSNSRTSSEEGLCC
;
A
#
# COMPACT_ATOMS: atom_id res chain seq x y z
N MET A 1 5.90 -18.74 -11.94
CA MET A 1 7.02 -18.05 -11.26
C MET A 1 6.41 -17.32 -10.09
N PHE A 2 6.87 -17.57 -8.87
CA PHE A 2 6.31 -16.96 -7.67
C PHE A 2 7.10 -15.69 -7.32
N ARG A 3 6.44 -14.69 -6.75
CA ARG A 3 7.08 -13.49 -6.22
C ARG A 3 7.01 -13.55 -4.70
N SER A 4 8.12 -13.25 -4.05
CA SER A 4 8.18 -13.07 -2.60
C SER A 4 8.48 -11.61 -2.30
N TYR A 5 7.79 -11.05 -1.31
CA TYR A 5 7.97 -9.68 -0.84
C TYR A 5 8.42 -9.72 0.61
N TYR A 6 9.39 -8.88 0.96
CA TYR A 6 9.93 -8.81 2.31
C TYR A 6 10.51 -7.43 2.58
N GLN A 7 10.63 -7.12 3.87
CA GLN A 7 11.29 -5.93 4.36
C GLN A 7 12.48 -6.33 5.22
N TYR A 8 13.55 -5.55 5.15
CA TYR A 8 14.70 -5.67 6.04
C TYR A 8 15.34 -4.30 6.24
N ILE A 9 16.10 -4.14 7.31
CA ILE A 9 16.92 -2.95 7.57
C ILE A 9 18.35 -3.29 7.15
N PRO A 10 18.91 -2.61 6.13
CA PRO A 10 20.31 -2.81 5.74
C PRO A 10 21.28 -2.46 6.87
N GLU A 11 22.46 -3.08 6.89
CA GLU A 11 23.48 -2.78 7.91
C GLU A 11 23.90 -1.30 7.86
N GLY A 12 23.92 -0.65 9.03
CA GLY A 12 24.26 0.77 9.15
C GLY A 12 23.19 1.74 8.65
N LYS A 13 21.99 1.25 8.33
CA LYS A 13 20.82 2.08 7.98
C LYS A 13 19.79 2.07 9.11
N GLU A 14 18.98 3.12 9.17
CA GLU A 14 17.96 3.30 10.22
C GLU A 14 16.59 2.81 9.76
N TYR A 15 16.32 2.85 8.46
CA TYR A 15 15.01 2.56 7.90
C TYR A 15 15.01 1.30 7.03
N PRO A 16 13.86 0.60 6.93
CA PRO A 16 13.75 -0.59 6.11
C PRO A 16 13.79 -0.29 4.61
N VAL A 17 14.00 -1.34 3.82
CA VAL A 17 13.73 -1.38 2.38
C VAL A 17 12.69 -2.47 2.11
N LEU A 18 11.81 -2.25 1.13
CA LEU A 18 10.84 -3.23 0.66
C LEU A 18 11.35 -3.79 -0.65
N CYS A 19 11.57 -5.10 -0.65
CA CYS A 19 12.14 -5.81 -1.78
C CYS A 19 11.17 -6.86 -2.33
N ARG A 20 11.32 -7.13 -3.62
CA ARG A 20 10.72 -8.26 -4.33
C ARG A 20 11.82 -9.20 -4.82
N ARG A 21 11.55 -10.50 -4.73
CA ARG A 21 12.36 -11.56 -5.36
C ARG A 21 11.50 -12.47 -6.21
N LEU A 22 12.02 -12.82 -7.40
CA LEU A 22 11.40 -13.79 -8.31
C LEU A 22 11.93 -15.21 -8.05
N SER A 23 11.04 -16.14 -7.73
CA SER A 23 11.34 -17.57 -7.54
C SER A 23 10.78 -18.42 -8.69
N ARG A 24 11.59 -19.35 -9.20
CA ARG A 24 11.14 -20.39 -10.15
C ARG A 24 10.76 -21.66 -9.38
N PRO A 25 9.74 -22.43 -9.82
CA PRO A 25 9.32 -23.67 -9.16
C PRO A 25 10.44 -24.73 -9.12
N ASP A 26 10.38 -25.59 -8.11
CA ASP A 26 11.53 -26.31 -7.56
C ASP A 26 11.81 -27.71 -8.15
N GLY A 27 13.11 -27.99 -8.20
CA GLY A 27 13.77 -29.30 -8.15
C GLY A 27 15.10 -29.12 -7.39
N PHE A 28 15.72 -30.17 -6.85
CA PHE A 28 16.89 -30.05 -5.95
C PHE A 28 18.09 -29.31 -6.60
N ALA A 29 18.31 -29.50 -7.90
CA ALA A 29 19.30 -28.74 -8.67
C ALA A 29 18.90 -27.28 -8.89
N THR A 30 17.59 -27.03 -9.01
CA THR A 30 17.01 -25.69 -9.15
C THR A 30 17.11 -24.89 -7.86
N ALA A 31 17.11 -25.52 -6.68
CA ALA A 31 17.28 -24.83 -5.40
C ALA A 31 18.69 -24.22 -5.24
N ILE A 32 19.74 -24.97 -5.60
CA ILE A 32 21.14 -24.49 -5.57
C ILE A 32 21.34 -23.37 -6.60
N LEU A 33 20.81 -23.56 -7.82
CA LEU A 33 20.85 -22.55 -8.86
C LEU A 33 19.99 -21.31 -8.54
N ASN A 34 18.84 -21.48 -7.89
CA ASN A 34 17.98 -20.39 -7.41
C ASN A 34 18.66 -19.63 -6.27
N TYR A 35 19.44 -20.28 -5.40
CA TYR A 35 20.20 -19.61 -4.35
C TYR A 35 21.30 -18.71 -4.96
N MET A 36 22.02 -19.23 -5.96
CA MET A 36 23.06 -18.47 -6.69
C MET A 36 22.48 -17.36 -7.57
N TRP A 37 21.32 -17.56 -8.22
CA TRP A 37 20.64 -16.53 -9.02
C TRP A 37 19.78 -15.56 -8.20
N SER A 38 19.29 -15.93 -7.01
CA SER A 38 18.47 -15.07 -6.14
C SER A 38 19.22 -13.82 -5.70
N PHE A 39 20.53 -13.92 -5.49
CA PHE A 39 21.39 -12.78 -5.18
C PHE A 39 21.48 -11.76 -6.33
N HIS A 40 21.05 -12.09 -7.55
CA HIS A 40 21.16 -11.21 -8.72
C HIS A 40 19.81 -10.68 -9.24
N LYS A 41 18.68 -10.97 -8.56
CA LYS A 41 17.34 -10.51 -8.96
C LYS A 41 16.49 -9.98 -7.79
N GLU A 42 17.13 -9.50 -6.73
CA GLU A 42 16.44 -8.66 -5.74
C GLU A 42 16.15 -7.30 -6.38
N GLU A 43 14.91 -6.87 -6.26
CA GLU A 43 14.44 -5.57 -6.74
C GLU A 43 13.94 -4.75 -5.55
N ILE A 44 14.54 -3.59 -5.31
CA ILE A 44 14.10 -2.66 -4.28
C ILE A 44 12.90 -1.88 -4.82
N LEU A 45 11.71 -2.13 -4.24
CA LEU A 45 10.47 -1.47 -4.64
C LEU A 45 10.35 -0.09 -3.99
N LEU A 46 10.75 0.02 -2.73
CA LEU A 46 10.75 1.26 -1.97
C LEU A 46 11.97 1.29 -1.03
N ASP A 47 12.56 2.46 -0.86
CA ASP A 47 13.74 2.67 -0.02
C ASP A 47 13.48 3.88 0.88
N TRP A 48 13.16 3.61 2.14
CA TRP A 48 12.82 4.62 3.12
C TRP A 48 14.03 5.49 3.42
N ASN A 49 15.25 4.93 3.35
CA ASN A 49 16.48 5.67 3.61
C ASN A 49 16.69 6.78 2.57
N LYS A 50 16.36 6.52 1.30
CA LYS A 50 16.43 7.57 0.26
C LYS A 50 15.44 8.70 0.52
N ILE A 51 14.25 8.38 1.02
CA ILE A 51 13.24 9.39 1.38
C ILE A 51 13.72 10.17 2.61
N ALA A 52 14.23 9.49 3.63
CA ALA A 52 14.80 10.11 4.82
C ALA A 52 16.03 10.97 4.52
N GLU A 53 16.89 10.56 3.58
CA GLU A 53 18.04 11.37 3.13
C GLU A 53 17.59 12.69 2.49
N GLN A 54 16.41 12.70 1.85
CA GLN A 54 15.83 13.90 1.25
C GLN A 54 15.11 14.81 2.27
N TYR A 55 14.34 14.23 3.19
CA TYR A 55 13.46 14.99 4.11
C TYR A 55 13.93 15.03 5.57
N GLY A 56 15.00 14.31 5.92
CA GLY A 56 15.52 14.15 7.28
C GLY A 56 14.76 13.12 8.13
N TYR A 57 13.54 12.78 7.74
CA TYR A 57 12.68 11.82 8.43
C TYR A 57 11.70 11.19 7.44
N VAL A 58 11.30 9.95 7.71
CA VAL A 58 10.13 9.35 7.07
C VAL A 58 9.48 8.31 7.97
N HIS A 59 8.15 8.27 7.93
CA HIS A 59 7.36 7.16 8.43
C HIS A 59 6.47 6.66 7.30
N ILE A 60 6.66 5.41 6.89
CA ILE A 60 5.74 4.76 5.94
C ILE A 60 4.71 3.97 6.75
N GLY A 61 3.43 4.28 6.55
CA GLY A 61 2.32 3.67 7.27
C GLY A 61 1.93 2.32 6.66
N THR A 62 1.22 2.35 5.53
CA THR A 62 0.76 1.14 4.85
C THR A 62 1.38 1.02 3.46
N CYS A 63 1.62 -0.21 3.03
CA CYS A 63 2.09 -0.55 1.69
C CYS A 63 1.19 -1.64 1.09
N ARG A 64 0.76 -1.45 -0.17
CA ARG A 64 -0.03 -2.41 -0.93
C ARG A 64 0.45 -2.48 -2.36
N ILE A 65 0.85 -3.67 -2.77
CA ILE A 65 1.26 -3.97 -4.15
C ILE A 65 0.02 -4.41 -4.92
N SER A 66 -0.15 -3.91 -6.13
CA SER A 66 -1.27 -4.29 -6.99
C SER A 66 -1.25 -5.79 -7.32
N PRO A 67 -2.42 -6.42 -7.54
CA PRO A 67 -2.50 -7.82 -7.94
C PRO A 67 -1.68 -8.16 -9.18
N ASP A 68 -1.56 -7.25 -10.14
CA ASP A 68 -0.73 -7.41 -11.34
C ASP A 68 0.77 -7.14 -11.11
N HIS A 69 1.14 -6.71 -9.89
CA HIS A 69 2.50 -6.42 -9.43
C HIS A 69 3.21 -5.28 -10.15
N LYS A 70 2.46 -4.38 -10.77
CA LYS A 70 2.99 -3.20 -11.47
C LYS A 70 2.99 -1.94 -10.63
N PHE A 71 2.13 -1.84 -9.63
CA PHE A 71 2.02 -0.65 -8.80
C PHE A 71 2.27 -0.95 -7.33
N LEU A 72 2.88 0.01 -6.64
CA LEU A 72 2.98 0.04 -5.18
C LEU A 72 2.28 1.31 -4.70
N ALA A 73 1.15 1.13 -4.02
CA ALA A 73 0.53 2.20 -3.24
C ALA A 73 1.09 2.17 -1.82
N TYR A 74 1.46 3.33 -1.29
CA TYR A 74 1.95 3.45 0.08
C TYR A 74 1.57 4.80 0.67
N THR A 75 1.51 4.86 1.99
CA THR A 75 1.29 6.11 2.72
C THR A 75 2.55 6.54 3.45
N LEU A 76 2.88 7.84 3.43
CA LEU A 76 4.06 8.38 4.10
C LEU A 76 3.79 9.66 4.87
N ASP A 77 4.46 9.82 6.00
CA ASP A 77 4.58 11.08 6.76
C ASP A 77 6.07 11.46 6.82
N ILE A 78 6.39 12.64 6.29
CA ILE A 78 7.75 13.21 6.27
C ILE A 78 7.94 14.32 7.30
N SER A 79 6.88 14.66 8.04
CA SER A 79 6.82 15.77 8.99
C SER A 79 6.73 15.33 10.45
N GLY A 80 6.29 14.09 10.69
CA GLY A 80 6.08 13.53 12.03
C GLY A 80 4.77 13.97 12.70
N ASN A 81 3.78 14.40 11.91
CA ASN A 81 2.47 14.85 12.41
C ASN A 81 1.40 13.75 12.40
N GLU A 82 1.77 12.52 12.02
CA GLU A 82 0.87 11.36 11.89
C GLU A 82 -0.25 11.55 10.84
N SER A 83 -0.11 12.54 9.95
CA SER A 83 -0.90 12.65 8.73
C SER A 83 -0.11 12.04 7.58
N PHE A 84 -0.62 10.95 7.03
CA PHE A 84 0.07 10.25 5.95
C PHE A 84 -0.50 10.63 4.59
N ALA A 85 0.38 11.05 3.69
CA ALA A 85 0.10 11.27 2.29
C ALA A 85 0.10 9.95 1.51
N LEU A 86 -0.85 9.76 0.61
CA LEU A 86 -0.84 8.65 -0.34
C LEU A 86 0.15 8.92 -1.47
N GLN A 87 0.93 7.91 -1.85
CA GLN A 87 1.68 7.87 -3.09
C GLN A 87 1.47 6.54 -3.81
N VAL A 88 1.46 6.59 -5.14
CA VAL A 88 1.45 5.40 -5.99
C VAL A 88 2.69 5.43 -6.87
N LYS A 89 3.49 4.37 -6.79
CA LYS A 89 4.67 4.16 -7.61
C LYS A 89 4.39 3.13 -8.68
N ASP A 90 4.68 3.48 -9.93
CA ASP A 90 4.83 2.51 -11.00
C ASP A 90 6.17 1.80 -10.83
N LEU A 91 6.12 0.47 -10.64
CA LEU A 91 7.28 -0.38 -10.40
C LEU A 91 8.04 -0.72 -11.69
N GLU A 92 7.43 -0.56 -12.87
CA GLU A 92 8.11 -0.76 -14.15
C GLU A 92 8.98 0.45 -14.49
N SER A 93 8.43 1.66 -14.40
CA SER A 93 9.18 2.89 -14.66
C SER A 93 9.99 3.37 -13.45
N GLY A 94 9.62 2.97 -12.24
CA GLY A 94 10.21 3.42 -10.99
C GLY A 94 9.76 4.82 -10.54
N HIS A 95 8.80 5.43 -11.23
CA HIS A 95 8.33 6.79 -10.95
C HIS A 95 7.07 6.82 -10.09
N ILE A 96 6.91 7.90 -9.33
CA ILE A 96 5.65 8.22 -8.64
C ILE A 96 4.66 8.79 -9.65
N ILE A 97 3.43 8.28 -9.64
CA ILE A 97 2.34 8.78 -10.47
C ILE A 97 1.95 10.16 -9.93
N PRO A 98 2.03 11.22 -10.75
CA PRO A 98 1.72 12.58 -10.31
C PRO A 98 0.22 12.80 -10.14
N GLY A 99 -0.16 13.81 -9.34
CA GLY A 99 -1.57 14.25 -9.19
C GLY A 99 -2.35 13.52 -8.09
N LEU A 100 -1.65 12.81 -7.20
CA LEU A 100 -2.22 11.85 -6.26
C LEU A 100 -1.90 12.22 -4.80
N GLU A 101 -1.85 13.52 -4.50
CA GLU A 101 -1.52 14.04 -3.17
C GLU A 101 -2.79 14.10 -2.31
N VAL A 102 -3.15 12.94 -1.75
CA VAL A 102 -4.24 12.83 -0.77
C VAL A 102 -3.61 12.67 0.61
N GLU A 103 -3.93 13.60 1.51
CA GLU A 103 -3.48 13.60 2.90
C GLU A 103 -4.44 12.85 3.83
N GLY A 104 -3.94 12.42 4.99
CA GLY A 104 -4.74 11.77 6.02
C GLY A 104 -5.25 10.39 5.62
N VAL A 105 -4.51 9.67 4.77
CA VAL A 105 -4.88 8.34 4.28
C VAL A 105 -4.42 7.24 5.25
N VAL A 106 -5.33 6.36 5.66
CA VAL A 106 -5.05 5.34 6.69
C VAL A 106 -4.93 3.94 6.12
N SER A 107 -5.92 3.50 5.32
CA SER A 107 -5.96 2.16 4.75
C SER A 107 -6.11 2.17 3.24
N LEU A 108 -5.56 1.12 2.61
CA LEU A 108 -5.45 0.94 1.16
C LEU A 108 -5.90 -0.46 0.75
N ALA A 109 -6.61 -0.58 -0.36
CA ALA A 109 -6.97 -1.85 -0.98
C ALA A 109 -7.01 -1.72 -2.50
N TRP A 110 -6.38 -2.66 -3.21
CA TRP A 110 -6.45 -2.74 -4.67
C TRP A 110 -7.66 -3.59 -5.09
N ALA A 111 -8.37 -3.12 -6.13
CA ALA A 111 -9.30 -3.96 -6.86
C ALA A 111 -8.57 -5.15 -7.51
N GLY A 112 -9.26 -6.28 -7.67
CA GLY A 112 -8.66 -7.54 -8.13
C GLY A 112 -8.04 -7.47 -9.53
N ASP A 113 -8.54 -6.57 -10.38
CA ASP A 113 -8.03 -6.29 -11.73
C ASP A 113 -6.93 -5.20 -11.76
N SER A 114 -6.55 -4.64 -10.60
CA SER A 114 -5.57 -3.56 -10.44
C SER A 114 -5.97 -2.22 -11.08
N SER A 115 -7.21 -2.04 -11.51
CA SER A 115 -7.66 -0.80 -12.16
C SER A 115 -8.01 0.30 -11.16
N PHE A 116 -8.51 -0.09 -9.98
CA PHE A 116 -8.86 0.84 -8.91
C PHE A 116 -8.02 0.63 -7.65
N LEU A 117 -7.65 1.75 -7.03
CA LEU A 117 -7.17 1.82 -5.65
C LEU A 117 -8.28 2.42 -4.78
N LEU A 118 -8.67 1.70 -3.73
CA LEU A 118 -9.55 2.20 -2.69
C LEU A 118 -8.70 2.66 -1.51
N TYR A 119 -9.14 3.73 -0.85
CA TYR A 119 -8.46 4.26 0.31
C TYR A 119 -9.41 4.97 1.28
N THR A 120 -9.04 5.01 2.56
CA THR A 120 -9.77 5.76 3.59
C THR A 120 -9.13 7.11 3.86
N VAL A 121 -9.95 8.12 4.20
CA VAL A 121 -9.47 9.47 4.56
C VAL A 121 -10.01 9.88 5.93
N CYS A 122 -9.15 10.49 6.73
CA CYS A 122 -9.46 11.04 8.04
C CYS A 122 -10.27 12.34 7.99
N ASP A 123 -11.04 12.58 9.04
CA ASP A 123 -11.54 13.91 9.37
C ASP A 123 -10.50 14.72 10.19
N GLU A 124 -10.88 15.92 10.62
CA GLU A 124 -10.05 16.83 11.41
C GLU A 124 -9.61 16.26 12.76
N THR A 125 -10.27 15.19 13.25
CA THR A 125 -9.93 14.50 14.50
C THR A 125 -9.06 13.26 14.28
N GLN A 126 -8.47 13.12 13.08
CA GLN A 126 -7.68 11.95 12.65
C GLN A 126 -8.49 10.64 12.66
N ARG A 127 -9.82 10.72 12.55
CA ARG A 127 -10.69 9.56 12.48
C ARG A 127 -10.98 9.22 11.01
N PRO A 128 -10.62 8.01 10.51
CA PRO A 128 -10.95 7.61 9.15
C PRO A 128 -12.46 7.43 9.02
N TYR A 129 -13.07 8.15 8.09
CA TYR A 129 -14.54 8.19 7.98
C TYR A 129 -15.06 8.16 6.54
N LYS A 130 -14.23 8.46 5.55
CA LYS A 130 -14.60 8.38 4.12
C LYS A 130 -13.84 7.28 3.43
N VAL A 131 -14.49 6.63 2.47
CA VAL A 131 -13.86 5.70 1.53
C VAL A 131 -13.97 6.28 0.13
N PHE A 132 -12.84 6.39 -0.54
CA PHE A 132 -12.75 6.80 -1.93
C PHE A 132 -12.28 5.64 -2.80
N SER A 133 -12.62 5.69 -4.08
CA SER A 133 -11.99 4.89 -5.13
C SER A 133 -11.43 5.78 -6.22
N MET A 134 -10.22 5.44 -6.64
CA MET A 134 -9.48 6.12 -7.68
C MET A 134 -9.14 5.13 -8.79
N GLU A 135 -9.42 5.52 -10.03
CA GLU A 135 -9.00 4.79 -11.23
C GLU A 135 -7.56 5.18 -11.57
N LEU A 136 -6.66 4.20 -11.72
CA LEU A 136 -5.27 4.49 -12.07
C LEU A 136 -5.14 5.10 -13.47
N GLY A 137 -4.37 6.18 -13.55
CA GLY A 137 -4.10 6.90 -14.81
C GLY A 137 -5.26 7.79 -15.26
N SER A 138 -6.34 7.86 -14.49
CA SER A 138 -7.43 8.80 -14.72
C SER A 138 -7.04 10.19 -14.21
N THR A 139 -7.48 11.23 -14.91
CA THR A 139 -7.40 12.62 -14.44
C THR A 139 -8.70 13.08 -13.78
N LEU A 140 -9.65 12.16 -13.60
CA LEU A 140 -10.92 12.43 -12.96
C LEU A 140 -10.76 12.52 -11.44
N VAL A 141 -11.73 13.16 -10.80
CA VAL A 141 -11.80 13.23 -9.33
C VAL A 141 -12.20 11.86 -8.80
N ASP A 142 -11.59 11.47 -7.68
CA ASP A 142 -11.88 10.21 -7.00
C ASP A 142 -13.35 10.11 -6.56
N ASN A 143 -13.90 8.91 -6.67
CA ASN A 143 -15.29 8.65 -6.35
C ASN A 143 -15.45 8.38 -4.85
N LEU A 144 -16.32 9.14 -4.19
CA LEU A 144 -16.71 8.87 -2.80
C LEU A 144 -17.66 7.67 -2.76
N LEU A 145 -17.21 6.55 -2.18
CA LEU A 145 -17.98 5.32 -2.07
C LEU A 145 -18.79 5.24 -0.77
N PHE A 146 -18.20 5.69 0.34
CA PHE A 146 -18.81 5.57 1.66
C PHE A 146 -18.44 6.74 2.58
N THR A 147 -19.34 7.08 3.50
CA THR A 147 -19.10 8.07 4.55
C THR A 147 -19.74 7.59 5.85
N GLU A 148 -18.92 7.40 6.87
CA GLU A 148 -19.37 7.13 8.23
C GLU A 148 -19.82 8.42 8.92
N LYS A 149 -21.07 8.39 9.40
CA LYS A 149 -21.72 9.54 10.03
C LYS A 149 -21.66 9.47 11.56
N ASP A 150 -21.51 8.27 12.13
CA ASP A 150 -21.32 8.11 13.56
C ASP A 150 -19.88 8.47 13.93
N MET A 151 -19.75 9.55 14.72
CA MET A 151 -18.45 10.06 15.17
C MET A 151 -17.71 9.09 16.10
N SER A 152 -18.39 8.07 16.64
CA SER A 152 -17.79 7.02 17.47
C SER A 152 -17.22 5.85 16.66
N CYS A 153 -17.48 5.81 15.35
CA CYS A 153 -17.04 4.77 14.44
C CYS A 153 -15.86 5.23 13.58
N CYS A 154 -14.93 4.31 13.34
CA CYS A 154 -13.85 4.43 12.36
C CYS A 154 -14.12 3.50 11.19
N VAL A 155 -13.80 3.94 9.98
CA VAL A 155 -13.90 3.11 8.77
C VAL A 155 -12.54 2.55 8.40
N ASP A 156 -12.52 1.27 8.04
CA ASP A 156 -11.36 0.61 7.47
C ASP A 156 -11.71 -0.14 6.19
N ILE A 157 -10.72 -0.39 5.34
CA ILE A 157 -10.86 -1.22 4.14
C ILE A 157 -9.88 -2.39 4.18
N THR A 158 -10.36 -3.56 3.79
CA THR A 158 -9.55 -4.78 3.75
C THR A 158 -9.91 -5.63 2.55
N SER A 159 -8.90 -6.14 1.83
CA SER A 159 -9.11 -7.14 0.78
C SER A 159 -9.24 -8.54 1.41
N THR A 160 -10.18 -9.34 0.89
CA THR A 160 -10.29 -10.75 1.31
C THR A 160 -9.06 -11.55 0.92
N LYS A 161 -8.78 -12.65 1.63
CA LYS A 161 -7.60 -13.49 1.39
C LYS A 161 -7.56 -14.10 -0.03
N ASP A 162 -8.72 -14.32 -0.63
CA ASP A 162 -8.85 -14.80 -2.00
C ASP A 162 -8.83 -13.68 -3.05
N GLY A 163 -8.73 -12.42 -2.62
CA GLY A 163 -8.65 -11.23 -3.47
C GLY A 163 -9.92 -10.91 -4.24
N LYS A 164 -11.05 -11.57 -3.92
CA LYS A 164 -12.30 -11.42 -4.67
C LYS A 164 -13.16 -10.25 -4.23
N PHE A 165 -13.04 -9.84 -2.98
CA PHE A 165 -13.86 -8.77 -2.42
C PHE A 165 -12.98 -7.78 -1.65
N ILE A 166 -13.45 -6.54 -1.60
CA ILE A 166 -12.95 -5.53 -0.66
C ILE A 166 -14.09 -5.26 0.32
N THR A 167 -13.79 -5.38 1.62
CA THR A 167 -14.75 -5.04 2.66
C THR A 167 -14.52 -3.61 3.13
N ILE A 168 -15.61 -2.90 3.39
CA ILE A 168 -15.63 -1.61 4.08
C ILE A 168 -16.22 -1.89 5.47
N ASN A 169 -15.40 -1.74 6.50
CA ASN A 169 -15.76 -2.10 7.87
C ASN A 169 -15.92 -0.82 8.68
N SER A 170 -17.09 -0.62 9.30
CA SER A 170 -17.31 0.46 10.25
C SER A 170 -17.29 -0.11 11.67
N ASN A 171 -16.36 0.39 12.48
CA ASN A 171 -16.09 -0.17 13.81
C ASN A 171 -16.08 0.92 14.87
N SER A 172 -16.83 0.72 15.95
CA SER A 172 -16.70 1.45 17.20
C SER A 172 -15.99 0.59 18.26
N ARG A 173 -15.64 1.18 19.40
CA ARG A 173 -15.12 0.41 20.55
C ARG A 173 -16.15 -0.55 21.17
N THR A 174 -17.42 -0.50 20.75
CA THR A 174 -18.55 -1.24 21.33
C THR A 174 -19.38 -2.04 20.33
N SER A 175 -19.20 -1.86 19.02
CA SER A 175 -19.96 -2.52 17.94
C SER A 175 -19.19 -2.50 16.60
N SER A 176 -19.45 -3.48 15.73
CA SER A 176 -18.87 -3.60 14.39
C SER A 176 -19.97 -3.84 13.35
N GLU A 177 -19.90 -3.15 12.21
CA GLU A 177 -20.75 -3.34 11.01
C GLU A 177 -19.86 -3.56 9.78
N GLU A 178 -20.22 -4.52 8.91
CA GLU A 178 -19.43 -4.90 7.72
C GLU A 178 -20.24 -4.71 6.43
N GLY A 179 -19.66 -4.02 5.44
CA GLY A 179 -20.18 -3.89 4.08
C GLY A 179 -19.23 -4.51 3.05
N LEU A 180 -19.78 -5.10 1.99
CA LEU A 180 -19.01 -5.71 0.89
C LEU A 180 -19.10 -4.86 -0.37
N CYS A 181 -17.95 -4.60 -1.01
CA CYS A 181 -17.89 -4.08 -2.37
C CYS A 181 -17.46 -5.21 -3.31
N CYS A 182 -18.29 -5.48 -4.32
CA CYS A 182 -18.02 -6.46 -5.39
C CYS A 182 -17.29 -5.81 -6.56
#